data_AF-A0A1M2ZUS7-F1
#
_entry.id   AF-A0A1M2ZUS7-F1
#
_cell.length_a   1.000
_cell.length_b   1.000
_cell.length_c   1.000
_cell.angle_alpha   90.00
_cell.angle_beta   90.00
_cell.angle_gamma   90.00
#
_symmetry.space_group_name_H-M   'P 1'
#
loop_
_entity.id
_entity.type
_entity.pdbx_description
1 polymer ?
#
loop_
_entity_poly.entity_id
_entity_poly.type
_entity_poly.pdbx_seq_one_letter_code
_entity_poly.pdbx_strand_id
1 'polypeptide(L)'
;MITHPTAQALVEGVARWLPVDGSASGFALRVARNALEIAARDMALGPAADARAVERLRALTGGDGTRDALDRRLTEMIRAGEIAPDDPALIAHMKACALDSLAIDQPKYAHELG
;
A
#
# COMPACT_ATOMS: atom_id res chain seq x y z
N MET A 1 2.17 10.92 -1.72
CA MET A 1 1.90 9.48 -1.64
C MET A 1 0.52 9.31 -1.05
N ILE A 2 -0.38 8.54 -1.68
CA ILE A 2 -1.66 8.22 -1.06
C ILE A 2 -1.33 7.30 0.12
N THR A 3 -1.33 7.83 1.33
CA THR A 3 -1.13 7.04 2.54
C THR A 3 -2.43 6.29 2.81
N HIS A 4 -2.45 5.00 2.51
CA HIS A 4 -3.48 4.10 3.04
C HIS A 4 -3.31 4.00 4.56
N PRO A 5 -4.39 3.73 5.32
CA PRO A 5 -4.26 3.47 6.76
C PRO A 5 -3.31 2.29 6.97
N THR A 6 -2.43 2.42 7.96
CA THR A 6 -1.56 1.31 8.38
C THR A 6 -2.40 0.20 9.01
N ALA A 7 -1.89 -1.03 9.04
CA ALA A 7 -2.50 -2.11 9.83
C ALA A 7 -2.87 -1.66 11.26
N GLN A 8 -1.98 -0.91 11.91
CA GLN A 8 -2.24 -0.40 13.26
C GLN A 8 -3.39 0.61 13.29
N ALA A 9 -3.47 1.54 12.34
CA ALA A 9 -4.57 2.48 12.26
C ALA A 9 -5.91 1.77 12.02
N LEU A 10 -5.93 0.68 11.25
CA LEU A 10 -7.12 -0.16 11.05
C LEU A 10 -7.53 -0.85 12.37
N VAL A 11 -6.59 -1.45 13.09
CA VAL A 11 -6.85 -2.09 14.39
C VAL A 11 -7.42 -1.08 15.41
N GLU A 12 -6.79 0.09 15.53
CA GLU A 12 -7.23 1.16 16.43
C GLU A 12 -8.60 1.73 16.01
N GLY A 13 -8.85 1.82 14.71
CA GLY A 13 -10.14 2.21 14.15
C GLY A 13 -11.25 1.25 14.54
N VAL A 14 -11.03 -0.06 14.37
CA VAL A 14 -12.00 -1.10 14.74
C VAL A 14 -12.26 -1.13 16.24
N ALA A 15 -11.21 -1.01 17.06
CA ALA A 15 -11.33 -0.98 18.51
C ALA A 15 -12.19 0.19 19.01
N ARG A 16 -12.13 1.35 18.34
CA ARG A 16 -13.00 2.50 18.65
C ARG A 16 -14.41 2.37 18.07
N TRP A 17 -14.56 1.69 16.94
CA TRP A 17 -15.84 1.55 16.24
C TRP A 17 -16.80 0.59 16.94
N LEU A 18 -16.30 -0.54 17.45
CA LEU A 18 -17.14 -1.59 17.99
C LEU A 18 -17.61 -1.26 19.42
N PRO A 19 -18.93 -1.29 19.71
CA PRO A 19 -19.42 -1.10 21.06
C PRO A 19 -19.11 -2.34 21.92
N VAL A 20 -18.80 -2.12 23.20
CA VAL A 20 -18.44 -3.18 24.16
C VAL A 20 -19.65 -3.93 24.73
N ASP A 21 -20.85 -3.36 24.60
CA ASP A 21 -22.11 -3.92 25.11
C ASP A 21 -22.72 -4.99 24.18
N GLY A 22 -22.04 -5.31 23.07
CA GLY A 22 -22.49 -6.29 22.09
C GLY A 22 -23.61 -5.80 21.17
N SER A 23 -23.96 -4.51 21.19
CA SER A 23 -25.05 -3.94 20.39
C SER A 23 -24.71 -3.74 18.90
N ALA A 24 -23.52 -4.16 18.47
CA ALA A 24 -23.06 -4.05 17.08
C ALA A 24 -23.99 -4.76 16.10
N SER A 25 -24.46 -4.02 15.07
CA SER A 25 -25.23 -4.62 13.99
C SER A 25 -24.42 -5.64 13.17
N GLY A 26 -25.09 -6.58 12.51
CA GLY A 26 -24.41 -7.53 11.61
C GLY A 26 -23.65 -6.85 10.47
N PHE A 27 -24.07 -5.64 10.06
CA PHE A 27 -23.32 -4.82 9.10
C PHE A 27 -22.01 -4.30 9.72
N ALA A 28 -22.06 -3.72 10.93
CA ALA A 28 -20.87 -3.22 11.62
C ALA A 28 -19.84 -4.33 11.85
N LEU A 29 -20.29 -5.52 12.25
CA LEU A 29 -19.42 -6.69 12.43
C LEU A 29 -18.73 -7.11 11.12
N ARG A 30 -19.44 -7.07 9.98
CA ARG A 30 -18.83 -7.38 8.66
C ARG A 30 -17.76 -6.36 8.28
N VAL A 31 -18.02 -5.07 8.50
CA VAL A 31 -17.04 -4.00 8.22
C VAL A 31 -15.81 -4.18 9.10
N ALA A 32 -15.99 -4.39 10.41
CA ALA A 32 -14.90 -4.62 11.35
C ALA A 32 -14.05 -5.85 10.97
N ARG A 33 -14.71 -6.97 10.65
CA ARG A 33 -14.00 -8.18 10.20
C ARG A 33 -13.17 -7.90 8.95
N ASN A 34 -13.74 -7.26 7.93
CA ASN A 34 -13.02 -6.96 6.69
C ASN A 34 -11.80 -6.06 6.95
N ALA A 35 -11.93 -5.05 7.82
CA ALA A 35 -10.82 -4.16 8.18
C ALA A 35 -9.70 -4.90 8.93
N LEU A 36 -10.04 -5.78 9.89
CA LEU A 36 -9.05 -6.61 10.60
C LEU A 36 -8.37 -7.62 9.68
N GLU A 37 -9.13 -8.18 8.73
CA GLU A 37 -8.59 -9.03 7.69
C GLU A 37 -7.54 -8.27 6.85
N ILE A 38 -7.83 -7.04 6.42
CA ILE A 38 -6.86 -6.19 5.69
C ILE A 38 -5.61 -5.96 6.54
N ALA A 39 -5.77 -5.55 7.80
CA ALA A 39 -4.65 -5.33 8.71
C ALA A 39 -3.77 -6.59 8.86
N ALA A 40 -4.37 -7.77 8.99
CA ALA A 40 -3.62 -9.02 9.11
C ALA A 40 -2.79 -9.33 7.85
N ARG A 41 -3.34 -9.06 6.65
CA ARG A 41 -2.58 -9.24 5.39
C ARG A 41 -1.50 -8.20 5.22
N ASP A 42 -1.76 -6.94 5.56
CA ASP A 42 -0.78 -5.86 5.51
C ASP A 42 0.42 -6.20 6.41
N MET A 43 0.19 -6.69 7.62
CA MET A 43 1.25 -7.16 8.52
C MET A 43 2.05 -8.34 7.96
N ALA A 44 1.40 -9.24 7.20
CA ALA A 44 2.04 -10.44 6.65
C ALA A 44 2.80 -10.17 5.33
N LEU A 45 2.28 -9.28 4.49
CA LEU A 45 2.73 -9.09 3.11
C LEU A 45 3.44 -7.74 2.88
N GLY A 46 3.05 -6.72 3.65
CA GLY A 46 3.55 -5.34 3.54
C GLY A 46 5.07 -5.23 3.58
N PRO A 47 5.78 -5.82 4.58
CA PRO A 47 7.24 -5.72 4.64
C PRO A 47 7.95 -6.25 3.39
N ALA A 48 7.43 -7.34 2.79
CA ALA A 48 8.00 -7.91 1.58
C ALA A 48 7.65 -7.07 0.33
N ALA A 49 6.45 -6.51 0.26
CA ALA A 49 6.05 -5.57 -0.79
C ALA A 49 6.93 -4.30 -0.77
N ASP A 50 7.16 -3.75 0.43
CA ASP A 50 8.00 -2.58 0.65
C ASP A 50 9.45 -2.82 0.24
N ALA A 51 10.02 -3.98 0.59
CA ALA A 51 11.37 -4.34 0.17
C ALA A 51 11.49 -4.37 -1.36
N ARG A 52 10.54 -5.02 -2.06
CA ARG A 52 10.51 -5.05 -3.53
C ARG A 52 10.33 -3.65 -4.13
N ALA A 53 9.51 -2.80 -3.51
CA ALA A 53 9.33 -1.41 -3.96
C ALA A 53 10.62 -0.60 -3.83
N VAL A 54 11.33 -0.72 -2.70
CA VAL A 54 12.63 -0.08 -2.46
C VAL A 54 13.66 -0.52 -3.49
N GLU A 55 13.75 -1.82 -3.81
CA GLU A 55 14.66 -2.32 -4.85
C GLU A 55 14.39 -1.66 -6.21
N ARG A 56 13.11 -1.59 -6.63
CA ARG A 56 12.72 -0.92 -7.87
C ARG A 56 13.03 0.58 -7.85
N LEU A 57 12.80 1.25 -6.72
CA LEU A 57 13.07 2.68 -6.56
C LEU A 57 14.57 3.00 -6.60
N ARG A 58 15.41 2.15 -6.01
CA ARG A 58 16.88 2.27 -6.11
C ARG A 58 17.32 2.18 -7.56
N ALA A 59 16.77 1.22 -8.31
CA ALA A 59 17.07 1.07 -9.74
C ALA A 59 16.62 2.28 -10.56
N LEU A 60 15.42 2.83 -10.29
CA LEU A 60 14.88 4.00 -10.99
C LEU A 60 15.64 5.30 -10.70
N THR A 61 15.99 5.51 -9.43
CA THR A 61 16.52 6.79 -8.98
C THR A 61 18.05 6.84 -8.94
N GLY A 62 18.71 5.68 -9.07
CA GLY A 62 20.16 5.52 -8.87
C GLY A 62 20.64 5.86 -7.45
N GLY A 63 19.71 5.96 -6.49
CA GLY A 63 19.97 6.36 -5.11
C GLY A 63 19.82 5.21 -4.12
N ASP A 64 20.05 5.52 -2.85
CA ASP A 64 19.81 4.62 -1.73
C ASP A 64 19.11 5.38 -0.58
N GLY A 65 18.51 4.64 0.34
CA GLY A 65 17.85 5.16 1.52
C GLY A 65 16.55 4.42 1.85
N THR A 66 15.77 5.04 2.72
CA THR A 66 14.41 4.60 3.07
C THR A 66 13.45 4.81 1.90
N ARG A 67 12.36 4.04 1.86
CA ARG A 67 11.26 4.21 0.89
C ARG A 67 10.84 5.68 0.71
N ASP A 68 10.53 6.37 1.81
CA ASP A 68 10.14 7.79 1.79
C ASP A 68 11.18 8.74 1.17
N ALA A 69 12.47 8.44 1.34
CA ALA A 69 13.53 9.24 0.75
C ALA A 69 13.61 9.00 -0.76
N LEU A 70 13.49 7.74 -1.17
CA LEU A 70 13.50 7.34 -2.58
C LEU A 70 12.24 7.83 -3.32
N ASP A 71 11.06 7.80 -2.71
CA ASP A 71 9.81 8.32 -3.29
C ASP A 71 9.87 9.84 -3.49
N ARG A 72 10.46 10.58 -2.53
CA ARG A 72 10.71 12.01 -2.70
C ARG A 72 11.68 12.29 -3.85
N ARG A 73 12.79 11.55 -3.90
CA ARG A 73 13.77 11.65 -4.99
C ARG A 73 13.14 11.37 -6.35
N LEU A 74 12.34 10.31 -6.47
CA LEU A 74 11.60 10.00 -7.69
C LEU A 74 10.69 11.17 -8.10
N THR A 75 9.97 11.75 -7.15
CA THR A 75 9.11 12.92 -7.40
C THR A 75 9.92 14.12 -7.90
N GLU A 76 11.09 14.37 -7.32
CA GLU A 76 11.99 15.44 -7.73
C GLU A 76 12.53 15.22 -9.16
N MET A 77 12.96 13.99 -9.48
CA MET A 77 13.45 13.63 -10.83
C MET A 77 12.36 13.78 -11.90
N ILE A 78 11.12 13.37 -11.61
CA ILE A 78 9.98 13.57 -12.53
C ILE A 78 9.73 15.07 -12.74
N ARG A 79 9.75 15.88 -11.67
CA ARG A 79 9.57 17.35 -11.78
C ARG A 79 10.69 18.04 -12.55
N ALA A 80 11.91 17.54 -12.43
CA ALA A 80 13.07 18.02 -13.17
C ALA A 80 13.08 17.57 -14.64
N GLY A 81 12.19 16.64 -15.03
CA GLY A 81 12.17 16.06 -16.37
C GLY A 81 13.28 15.04 -16.62
N GLU A 82 13.97 14.57 -15.57
CA GLU A 82 15.01 13.55 -15.64
C GLU A 82 14.43 12.15 -15.89
N ILE A 83 13.19 11.92 -15.43
CA ILE A 83 12.39 10.74 -15.74
C ILE A 83 11.12 11.22 -16.43
N ALA A 84 10.86 10.69 -17.62
CA ALA A 84 9.64 10.99 -18.35
C ALA A 84 8.42 10.37 -17.62
N PRO A 85 7.25 11.04 -17.58
CA PRO A 85 6.06 10.49 -16.94
C PRO A 85 5.56 9.16 -17.54
N ASP A 86 5.92 8.89 -18.80
CA ASP A 86 5.62 7.66 -19.55
C ASP A 86 6.81 6.70 -19.63
N ASP A 87 7.86 6.94 -18.83
CA ASP A 87 9.01 6.03 -18.74
C ASP A 87 8.54 4.60 -18.41
N PRO A 88 8.91 3.59 -19.22
CA PRO A 88 8.42 2.23 -19.03
C PRO A 88 8.77 1.63 -17.66
N ALA A 89 9.93 1.98 -17.09
CA ALA A 89 10.34 1.48 -15.78
C ALA A 89 9.55 2.15 -14.64
N LEU A 90 9.23 3.44 -14.78
CA LEU A 90 8.32 4.14 -13.86
C LEU A 90 6.93 3.50 -13.88
N ILE A 91 6.37 3.28 -15.07
CA ILE A 91 5.05 2.63 -15.22
C ILE A 91 5.07 1.22 -14.63
N ALA A 92 6.12 0.43 -14.90
CA ALA A 92 6.27 -0.90 -14.33
C ALA A 92 6.34 -0.88 -12.80
N HIS A 93 7.06 0.07 -12.21
CA HIS A 93 7.10 0.25 -10.76
C HIS A 93 5.71 0.56 -10.18
N MET A 94 4.98 1.50 -10.78
CA MET A 94 3.64 1.88 -10.34
C MET A 94 2.65 0.71 -10.45
N LYS A 95 2.68 -0.05 -11.55
CA LYS A 95 1.87 -1.26 -11.71
C LYS A 95 2.18 -2.30 -10.64
N ALA A 96 3.45 -2.56 -10.38
CA ALA A 96 3.87 -3.53 -9.35
C ALA A 96 3.39 -3.11 -7.96
N CYS A 97 3.55 -1.84 -7.58
CA CYS A 97 3.05 -1.32 -6.30
C CYS A 97 1.52 -1.41 -6.18
N ALA A 98 0.78 -1.20 -7.27
CA ALA A 98 -0.66 -1.36 -7.30
C ALA A 98 -1.09 -2.82 -7.11
N LEU A 99 -0.40 -3.77 -7.77
CA LEU A 99 -0.64 -5.21 -7.58
C LEU A 99 -0.35 -5.65 -6.14
N ASP A 100 0.76 -5.17 -5.57
CA ASP A 100 1.11 -5.44 -4.17
C ASP A 100 -0.01 -4.94 -3.22
N SER A 101 -0.52 -3.73 -3.45
CA SER A 101 -1.61 -3.13 -2.66
C SER A 101 -2.92 -3.91 -2.82
N LEU A 102 -3.25 -4.34 -4.04
CA LEU A 102 -4.45 -5.13 -4.32
C LEU A 102 -4.42 -6.51 -3.66
N ALA A 103 -3.26 -7.17 -3.64
CA ALA A 103 -3.10 -8.44 -2.95
C ALA A 103 -3.37 -8.32 -1.43
N ILE A 104 -3.10 -7.16 -0.85
CA ILE A 104 -3.36 -6.86 0.57
C ILE A 104 -4.83 -6.47 0.78
N ASP A 105 -5.32 -5.45 0.06
CA ASP A 105 -6.63 -4.87 0.33
C ASP A 105 -7.78 -5.74 -0.18
N GLN A 106 -7.60 -6.33 -1.36
CA GLN A 106 -8.66 -7.00 -2.11
C GLN A 106 -8.17 -8.30 -2.77
N PRO A 107 -7.73 -9.31 -1.99
CA PRO A 107 -7.09 -10.51 -2.52
C PRO A 107 -7.95 -11.33 -3.50
N LYS A 108 -9.27 -11.14 -3.48
CA LYS A 108 -10.21 -11.82 -4.38
C LYS A 108 -10.52 -11.02 -5.65
N TYR A 109 -10.07 -9.77 -5.71
CA TYR A 109 -10.32 -8.88 -6.83
C TYR A 109 -9.27 -9.14 -7.91
N ALA A 110 -9.46 -10.25 -8.63
CA ALA A 110 -8.60 -10.69 -9.71
C ALA A 110 -8.72 -9.76 -10.92
N HIS A 111 -7.76 -8.86 -11.07
CA HIS A 111 -7.47 -8.22 -12.34
C HIS A 111 -5.96 -8.12 -12.45
N GLU A 112 -5.40 -8.88 -13.40
CA GLU A 112 -4.04 -8.64 -13.86
C GLU A 112 -4.04 -7.24 -14.48
N LEU A 113 -3.17 -6.35 -13.99
CA LEU A 113 -2.97 -5.04 -14.62
C LEU A 113 -2.24 -5.27 -15.95
N GLY A 114 -3.02 -5.62 -16.99
CA GLY A 114 -2.57 -5.69 -18.38
C GLY A 114 -1.82 -4.44 -18.80
#